data_AF-A0A2D7RP23-F1
#
_entry.id   AF-A0A2D7RP23-F1
#
_cell.length_a   1.000
_cell.length_b   1.000
_cell.length_c   1.000
_cell.angle_alpha   90.00
_cell.angle_beta   90.00
_cell.angle_gamma   90.00
#
_symmetry.space_group_name_H-M   'P 1'
#
loop_
_entity.id
_entity.type
_entity.pdbx_description
1 polymer ?
#
loop_
_entity_poly.entity_id
_entity_poly.type
_entity_poly.pdbx_seq_one_letter_code
_entity_poly.pdbx_strand_id
1 'polypeptide(L)'
;ASVLKPYVSEKTHWIIEKHGEFQMYYYAHHLGANRFKREKYKYHKYYQATVDFCEKYDQCSFDPNYKSMSLKDFEPMIRKVFSRKPYSNA
;
A
#
# COMPACT_ATOMS: atom_id res chain seq x y z
N ALA A 1 9.64 -2.44 -0.57
CA ALA A 1 9.37 -1.00 -0.77
C ALA A 1 10.61 -0.15 -1.15
N SER A 2 11.83 -0.70 -1.19
CA SER A 2 13.07 0.09 -1.34
C SER A 2 13.24 0.80 -2.70
N VAL A 3 12.78 0.20 -3.80
CA VAL A 3 12.87 0.79 -5.15
C VAL A 3 12.05 2.07 -5.28
N LEU A 4 10.87 2.12 -4.64
CA LEU A 4 9.97 3.28 -4.71
C LEU A 4 10.41 4.43 -3.81
N LYS A 5 11.17 4.13 -2.74
CA LYS A 5 11.54 5.09 -1.69
C LYS A 5 12.08 6.43 -2.20
N PRO A 6 12.94 6.50 -3.23
CA PRO A 6 13.45 7.78 -3.71
C PRO A 6 12.43 8.59 -4.54
N TYR A 7 11.33 7.99 -4.99
CA TYR A 7 10.45 8.61 -5.99
C TYR A 7 9.06 8.98 -5.46
N VAL A 8 8.76 8.59 -4.22
CA VAL A 8 7.45 8.78 -3.59
C VAL A 8 7.60 9.46 -2.22
N SER A 9 6.52 10.07 -1.74
CA SER A 9 6.49 10.68 -0.41
C SER A 9 6.68 9.63 0.69
N GLU A 10 7.12 10.08 1.86
CA GLU A 10 7.28 9.23 3.05
C GLU A 10 5.98 8.47 3.39
N LYS A 11 4.82 9.14 3.28
CA LYS A 11 3.49 8.52 3.45
C LYS A 11 3.27 7.35 2.50
N THR A 12 3.53 7.56 1.21
CA THR A 12 3.32 6.51 0.18
C THR A 12 4.27 5.35 0.42
N HIS A 13 5.53 5.64 0.70
CA HIS A 13 6.53 4.63 1.01
C HIS A 13 6.10 3.78 2.21
N TRP A 14 5.65 4.43 3.29
CA TRP A 14 5.15 3.76 4.50
C TRP A 14 3.97 2.84 4.21
N ILE A 15 2.95 3.32 3.49
CA ILE A 15 1.76 2.51 3.15
C ILE A 15 2.21 1.25 2.39
N ILE A 16 3.02 1.40 1.33
CA ILE A 16 3.48 0.25 0.54
C ILE A 16 4.38 -0.68 1.36
N GLU A 17 5.15 -0.17 2.32
CA GLU A 17 5.96 -1.01 3.20
C GLU A 17 5.13 -1.79 4.23
N LYS A 18 4.06 -1.19 4.78
CA LYS A 18 3.31 -1.74 5.92
C LYS A 18 1.97 -2.35 5.56
N HIS A 19 1.41 -2.11 4.38
CA HIS A 19 0.06 -2.56 4.01
C HIS A 19 -0.16 -4.06 4.25
N GLY A 20 0.81 -4.93 3.91
CA GLY A 20 0.69 -6.38 4.17
C GLY A 20 0.48 -6.72 5.66
N GLU A 21 1.06 -5.93 6.57
CA GLU A 21 0.82 -6.11 8.01
C GLU A 21 -0.59 -5.68 8.44
N PHE A 22 -1.15 -4.68 7.77
CA PHE A 22 -2.49 -4.14 8.03
C PHE A 22 -3.58 -4.99 7.38
N GLN A 23 -3.32 -5.53 6.19
CA GLN A 23 -4.22 -6.40 5.44
C GLN A 23 -4.49 -7.72 6.18
N MET A 24 -3.53 -8.24 6.95
CA MET A 24 -3.73 -9.40 7.83
C MET A 24 -4.92 -9.24 8.79
N TYR A 25 -5.33 -8.01 9.11
CA TYR A 25 -6.52 -7.78 9.91
C TYR A 25 -7.77 -8.49 9.36
N TYR A 26 -7.89 -8.58 8.03
CA TYR A 26 -9.06 -9.10 7.34
C TYR A 26 -9.07 -10.64 7.20
N TYR A 27 -7.91 -11.30 7.12
CA TYR A 27 -7.88 -12.75 6.83
C TYR A 27 -7.13 -13.59 7.86
N ALA A 28 -6.24 -13.03 8.69
CA ALA A 28 -5.35 -13.82 9.55
C ALA A 28 -6.10 -14.74 10.54
N HIS A 29 -7.31 -14.36 10.96
CA HIS A 29 -8.14 -15.18 11.85
C HIS A 29 -8.64 -16.47 11.20
N HIS A 30 -8.75 -16.52 9.86
CA HIS A 30 -9.04 -17.76 9.14
C HIS A 30 -7.82 -18.70 9.07
N LEU A 31 -6.62 -18.18 9.34
CA LEU A 31 -5.35 -18.92 9.32
C LEU A 31 -4.81 -19.22 10.72
N GLY A 32 -5.59 -18.96 11.78
CA GLY A 32 -5.14 -19.11 13.17
C GLY A 32 -4.05 -18.11 13.60
N ALA A 33 -3.83 -17.05 12.82
CA ALA A 33 -2.80 -16.05 13.06
C ALA A 33 -3.36 -14.79 13.74
N ASN A 34 -2.47 -14.02 14.38
CA ASN A 34 -2.84 -12.78 15.05
C ASN A 34 -3.19 -11.66 14.04
N ARG A 35 -4.46 -11.29 13.93
CA ARG A 35 -4.96 -10.19 13.08
C ARG A 35 -4.59 -8.79 13.56
N PHE A 36 -4.12 -8.63 14.80
CA PHE A 36 -3.81 -7.35 15.43
C PHE A 36 -2.34 -6.93 15.30
N LYS A 37 -1.55 -7.53 14.38
CA LYS A 37 -0.14 -7.12 14.19
C LYS A 37 0.01 -5.63 13.87
N ARG A 38 -0.98 -5.03 13.19
CA ARG A 38 -1.00 -3.59 12.91
C ARG A 38 -0.94 -2.71 14.16
N GLU A 39 -1.44 -3.18 15.31
CA GLU A 39 -1.55 -2.37 16.53
C GLU A 39 -0.19 -1.91 17.07
N LYS A 40 0.91 -2.57 16.68
CA LYS A 40 2.27 -2.10 16.98
C LYS A 40 2.58 -0.71 16.39
N TYR A 41 1.78 -0.25 15.44
CA TYR A 41 1.91 1.04 14.77
C TYR A 41 0.83 2.06 15.14
N LYS A 42 -0.02 1.80 16.15
CA LYS A 42 -1.20 2.64 16.45
C LYS A 42 -0.93 4.13 16.67
N TYR A 43 0.29 4.49 17.06
CA TYR A 43 0.71 5.87 17.29
C TYR A 43 1.50 6.49 16.13
N HIS A 44 1.68 5.75 15.02
CA HIS A 44 2.38 6.28 13.84
C HIS A 44 1.48 7.22 13.05
N LYS A 45 2.01 8.36 12.60
CA LYS A 45 1.26 9.38 11.84
C LYS A 45 0.55 8.86 10.58
N TYR A 46 1.04 7.77 10.00
CA TYR A 46 0.46 7.14 8.80
C TYR A 46 -0.35 5.87 9.09
N TYR A 47 -0.65 5.58 10.35
CA TYR A 47 -1.45 4.43 10.75
C TYR A 47 -2.81 4.42 10.04
N GLN A 48 -3.61 5.48 10.24
CA GLN A 48 -4.94 5.58 9.66
C GLN A 48 -4.90 5.54 8.13
N ALA A 49 -3.93 6.21 7.51
CA ALA A 49 -3.78 6.18 6.06
C ALA A 49 -3.51 4.77 5.51
N THR A 50 -2.84 3.92 6.29
CA THR A 50 -2.58 2.52 5.92
C THR A 50 -3.83 1.66 6.15
N VAL A 51 -4.59 1.92 7.22
CA VAL A 51 -5.91 1.29 7.44
C VAL A 51 -6.85 1.59 6.27
N ASP A 52 -7.00 2.88 5.93
CA ASP A 52 -7.88 3.33 4.85
C ASP A 52 -7.48 2.74 3.50
N PHE A 53 -6.17 2.63 3.23
CA PHE A 53 -5.67 1.99 2.03
C PHE A 53 -6.07 0.51 1.97
N CYS A 54 -5.86 -0.23 3.07
CA CYS A 54 -6.20 -1.63 3.12
C CYS A 54 -7.70 -1.89 2.99
N GLU A 55 -8.52 -1.06 3.63
CA GLU A 55 -9.99 -1.16 3.60
C GLU A 55 -10.57 -0.87 2.22
N LYS A 56 -10.08 0.19 1.57
CA LYS A 56 -10.67 0.72 0.34
C LYS A 56 -10.09 0.11 -0.94
N TYR A 57 -8.85 -0.35 -0.92
CA TYR A 57 -8.13 -0.75 -2.14
C TYR A 57 -7.49 -2.14 -2.06
N ASP A 58 -6.99 -2.57 -0.91
CA ASP A 58 -6.22 -3.83 -0.82
C ASP A 58 -7.15 -5.04 -0.64
N GLN A 59 -7.86 -5.10 0.49
CA GLN A 59 -8.60 -6.29 0.91
C GLN A 59 -9.81 -6.57 0.00
N CYS A 60 -10.32 -5.57 -0.72
CA CYS A 60 -11.47 -5.69 -1.60
C CYS A 60 -11.12 -6.06 -3.05
N SER A 61 -9.83 -6.08 -3.42
CA SER A 61 -9.39 -6.24 -4.81
C SER A 61 -9.10 -7.70 -5.21
N PHE A 62 -9.91 -8.65 -4.71
CA PHE A 62 -9.75 -10.09 -5.00
C PHE A 62 -10.85 -10.67 -5.91
N ASP A 63 -11.70 -9.84 -6.51
CA ASP A 63 -12.71 -10.30 -7.48
C ASP A 63 -12.06 -10.56 -8.85
N PRO A 64 -11.96 -11.81 -9.32
CA PRO A 64 -11.37 -12.14 -10.62
C PRO A 64 -12.18 -11.60 -11.81
N ASN A 65 -13.45 -11.27 -11.61
CA ASN A 65 -14.32 -10.73 -12.66
C ASN A 65 -14.32 -9.20 -12.71
N TYR A 66 -13.62 -8.53 -11.79
CA TYR A 66 -13.58 -7.07 -11.75
C TYR A 66 -12.88 -6.50 -12.98
N LYS A 67 -13.58 -5.65 -13.73
CA LYS A 67 -13.05 -5.00 -14.92
C LYS A 67 -12.01 -3.94 -14.53
N SER A 68 -10.75 -4.33 -14.60
CA SER A 68 -9.60 -3.45 -14.31
C SER A 68 -9.06 -2.78 -15.59
N MET A 69 -8.44 -1.61 -15.41
CA MET A 69 -7.60 -1.00 -16.44
C MET A 69 -6.37 -1.89 -16.70
N SER A 70 -5.81 -1.80 -17.90
CA SER A 70 -4.60 -2.55 -18.26
C SER A 70 -3.35 -1.89 -17.66
N LEU A 71 -2.28 -2.66 -17.46
CA LEU A 71 -0.99 -2.11 -17.03
C LEU A 71 -0.45 -1.04 -17.99
N LYS A 72 -0.76 -1.13 -19.28
CA LYS A 72 -0.34 -0.15 -20.30
C LYS A 72 -0.95 1.22 -20.04
N ASP A 73 -2.17 1.28 -19.50
CA ASP A 73 -2.85 2.53 -19.20
C ASP A 73 -2.14 3.31 -18.08
N PHE A 74 -1.42 2.61 -17.19
CA PHE A 74 -0.64 3.21 -16.11
C PHE A 74 0.80 3.53 -16.50
N GLU A 75 1.33 2.96 -17.58
CA GLU A 75 2.73 3.09 -18.00
C GLU A 75 3.19 4.56 -18.08
N PRO A 76 2.45 5.50 -18.68
CA PRO A 76 2.86 6.92 -18.73
C PRO A 76 3.00 7.54 -17.34
N MET A 77 2.13 7.16 -16.40
CA MET A 77 2.16 7.67 -15.02
C MET A 77 3.37 7.12 -14.26
N ILE A 78 3.65 5.83 -14.43
CA ILE A 78 4.82 5.16 -13.83
C ILE A 78 6.11 5.81 -14.35
N ARG A 79 6.24 5.99 -15.67
CA ARG A 79 7.39 6.68 -16.27
C ARG A 79 7.58 8.09 -15.72
N LYS A 80 6.49 8.86 -15.55
CA LYS A 80 6.53 10.20 -14.95
C LYS A 80 6.99 10.20 -13.49
N VAL A 81 6.72 9.16 -12.72
CA VAL A 81 7.19 9.05 -11.33
C VAL A 81 8.69 8.74 -11.30
N PHE A 82 9.13 7.77 -12.09
CA PHE A 82 10.53 7.35 -12.12
C PHE A 82 11.46 8.32 -12.87
N SER A 83 10.94 9.21 -13.71
CA SER A 83 11.73 10.27 -14.35
C SER A 83 12.04 11.45 -13.44
N ARG A 84 11.51 11.48 -12.21
CA ARG A 84 11.76 12.57 -11.24
C ARG A 84 13.16 12.43 -10.65
N LYS A 85 13.75 13.56 -10.24
CA LYS A 85 14.98 13.54 -9.46
C LYS A 85 14.71 12.77 -8.14
N PRO A 86 15.55 11.78 -7.78
CA PRO A 86 15.41 11.10 -6.49
C PRO A 86 15.33 12.09 -5.32
N TYR A 87 14.43 11.81 -4.39
CA TYR A 87 14.13 12.59 -3.19
C TYR A 87 13.59 14.01 -3.43
N SER A 88 13.18 14.36 -4.65
CA SER A 88 12.61 15.68 -4.95
C SER A 88 11.16 15.87 -4.49
N ASN A 89 10.50 14.79 -4.07
CA ASN A 89 9.10 14.73 -3.64
C ASN A 89 8.96 14.18 -2.20
N ALA A 90 10.07 14.17 -1.45
CA ALA A 90 10.13 13.68 -0.08
C ALA A 90 9.48 14.66 0.90
#